data_AF-A0A371JNX8-F1
#
_entry.id   AF-A0A371JNX8-F1
#
_cell.length_a   1.000
_cell.length_b   1.000
_cell.length_c   1.000
_cell.angle_alpha   90.00
_cell.angle_beta   90.00
_cell.angle_gamma   90.00
#
_symmetry.space_group_name_H-M   'P 1'
#
loop_
_entity.id
_entity.type
_entity.pdbx_description
1 polymer ?
#
loop_
_entity_poly.entity_id
_entity_poly.type
_entity_poly.pdbx_seq_one_letter_code
_entity_poly.pdbx_strand_id
1 'polypeptide(L)'
;MPNPHIIIEGAVQYPLGTLNGNQILYDFDKMLIYLEAKGKLLFGKKFRIYDEDKKIVYKLCLYIIQDRSACEEFGIDIDKGILLSGPVGCGKTSLLRLIRHLVPHRKPYEVIPTRNIVFSFNNIGYSTISQFGNSKYFCFDDLGVEPTGRHFGKDCNVLGEILLSRHDLFLSNKIKTHATTNLNANELEERYGKRVRSRMRQLFNLIAFDKNSKDKRI
;
A
#
# COMPACT_ATOMS: atom_id res chain seq x y z
N MET A 1 16.36 -10.85 13.12
CA MET A 1 15.70 -12.17 13.29
C MET A 1 16.59 -13.21 12.62
N PRO A 2 16.90 -14.33 13.29
CA PRO A 2 17.91 -15.28 12.81
C PRO A 2 17.55 -15.97 11.48
N ASN A 3 16.27 -16.01 11.06
CA ASN A 3 15.86 -16.58 9.78
C ASN A 3 14.73 -15.73 9.13
N PRO A 4 15.05 -14.64 8.42
CA PRO A 4 14.03 -13.75 7.82
C PRO A 4 13.17 -14.41 6.74
N HIS A 5 13.59 -15.57 6.23
CA HIS A 5 12.90 -16.38 5.21
C HIS A 5 11.91 -17.39 5.82
N ILE A 6 11.82 -17.51 7.15
CA ILE A 6 10.86 -18.39 7.83
C ILE A 6 10.00 -17.52 8.74
N ILE A 7 8.69 -17.55 8.52
CA ILE A 7 7.74 -16.84 9.39
C ILE A 7 7.09 -17.82 10.34
N ILE A 8 6.92 -17.42 11.60
CA ILE A 8 6.27 -18.22 12.63
C ILE A 8 4.93 -17.57 12.97
N GLU A 9 3.85 -18.34 12.84
CA GLU A 9 2.52 -17.97 13.32
C GLU A 9 2.04 -19.02 14.33
N GLY A 10 2.06 -18.67 15.61
CA GLY A 10 1.81 -19.62 16.69
C GLY A 10 2.83 -20.76 16.69
N ALA A 11 2.37 -22.01 16.53
CA ALA A 11 3.21 -23.20 16.47
C ALA A 11 3.63 -23.60 15.04
N VAL A 12 3.16 -22.88 14.00
CA VAL A 12 3.38 -23.26 12.60
C VAL A 12 4.49 -22.40 11.99
N GLN A 13 5.40 -23.05 11.26
CA GLN A 13 6.46 -22.40 10.49
C GLN A 13 6.08 -22.34 9.01
N TYR A 14 6.31 -21.18 8.40
CA TYR A 14 6.08 -20.90 7.00
C TYR A 14 7.42 -20.52 6.34
N PRO A 15 8.15 -21.48 5.77
CA PRO A 15 9.33 -21.17 4.97
C PRO A 15 8.87 -20.48 3.68
N LEU A 16 9.32 -19.26 3.44
CA LEU A 16 9.01 -18.47 2.24
C LEU A 16 9.99 -18.73 1.07
N GLY A 17 11.06 -19.46 1.34
CA GLY A 17 12.17 -19.62 0.41
C GLY A 17 13.32 -20.41 1.05
N THR A 18 14.49 -20.36 0.43
CA THR A 18 15.72 -20.97 0.96
C THR A 18 16.82 -19.93 1.11
N LEU A 19 17.75 -20.17 2.04
CA LEU A 19 18.94 -19.35 2.17
C LEU A 19 20.02 -19.87 1.22
N ASN A 20 20.58 -19.00 0.39
CA ASN A 20 21.74 -19.27 -0.45
C ASN A 20 22.83 -18.24 -0.13
N GLY A 21 23.77 -18.63 0.73
CA GLY A 21 24.77 -17.71 1.29
C GLY A 21 24.11 -16.57 2.07
N ASN A 22 24.33 -15.32 1.64
CA ASN A 22 23.75 -14.12 2.25
C ASN A 22 22.45 -13.66 1.57
N GLN A 23 21.92 -14.45 0.63
CA GLN A 23 20.70 -14.13 -0.11
C GLN A 23 19.58 -15.10 0.22
N ILE A 24 18.34 -14.61 0.15
CA ILE A 24 17.14 -15.43 0.28
C ILE A 24 16.59 -15.64 -1.11
N LEU A 25 16.47 -16.89 -1.53
CA LEU A 25 15.77 -17.28 -2.75
C LEU A 25 14.31 -17.51 -2.39
N TYR A 26 13.49 -16.48 -2.57
CA TYR A 26 12.06 -16.55 -2.30
C TYR A 26 11.36 -17.43 -3.35
N ASP A 27 10.35 -18.16 -2.88
CA ASP A 27 9.52 -19.04 -3.68
C ASP A 27 8.08 -18.52 -3.63
N PHE A 28 7.53 -18.18 -4.79
CA PHE A 28 6.23 -17.52 -4.84
C PHE A 28 5.09 -18.41 -4.33
N ASP A 29 5.13 -19.72 -4.59
CA ASP A 29 4.09 -20.65 -4.13
C ASP A 29 4.14 -20.78 -2.61
N LYS A 30 5.33 -20.81 -2.02
CA LYS A 30 5.50 -20.78 -0.56
C LYS A 30 5.00 -19.47 0.04
N MET A 31 5.29 -18.34 -0.60
CA MET A 31 4.76 -17.04 -0.19
C MET A 31 3.22 -17.02 -0.26
N LEU A 32 2.62 -17.57 -1.31
CA LEU A 32 1.16 -17.67 -1.44
C LEU A 32 0.54 -18.52 -0.33
N ILE A 33 1.14 -19.67 0.01
CA ILE A 33 0.68 -20.52 1.13
C ILE A 33 0.64 -19.71 2.44
N TYR A 34 1.71 -18.97 2.73
CA TYR A 34 1.76 -18.11 3.90
C TYR A 34 0.72 -16.98 3.85
N LEU A 35 0.60 -16.28 2.72
CA LEU A 35 -0.36 -15.18 2.56
C LEU A 35 -1.81 -15.65 2.72
N GLU A 36 -2.16 -16.82 2.18
CA GLU A 36 -3.45 -17.49 2.39
C GLU A 36 -3.71 -17.74 3.88
N ALA A 37 -2.75 -18.35 4.59
CA ALA A 37 -2.87 -18.63 6.01
C ALA A 37 -2.99 -17.34 6.84
N LYS A 38 -2.11 -16.37 6.59
CA LYS A 38 -2.11 -15.09 7.29
C LYS A 38 -3.36 -14.28 6.99
N GLY A 39 -3.84 -14.30 5.76
CA GLY A 39 -5.08 -13.63 5.37
C GLY A 39 -6.29 -14.23 6.06
N LYS A 40 -6.36 -15.56 6.23
CA LYS A 40 -7.40 -16.22 7.03
C LYS A 40 -7.36 -15.81 8.51
N LEU A 41 -6.18 -15.61 9.08
CA LEU A 41 -6.02 -15.09 10.44
C LEU A 41 -6.49 -13.63 10.57
N LEU A 42 -6.19 -12.78 9.59
CA LEU A 42 -6.50 -11.35 9.64
C LEU A 42 -7.94 -11.00 9.23
N PHE A 43 -8.50 -11.74 8.28
CA PHE A 43 -9.76 -11.39 7.61
C PHE A 43 -10.84 -12.48 7.73
N GLY A 44 -10.53 -13.58 8.43
CA GLY A 44 -11.45 -14.68 8.69
C GLY A 44 -11.31 -15.86 7.73
N LYS A 45 -11.90 -17.00 8.12
CA LYS A 45 -11.70 -18.31 7.47
C LYS A 45 -12.07 -18.38 5.98
N LYS A 46 -12.93 -17.46 5.50
CA LYS A 46 -13.35 -17.37 4.09
C LYS A 46 -12.35 -16.63 3.20
N PHE A 47 -11.31 -16.03 3.75
CA PHE A 47 -10.28 -15.37 2.97
C PHE A 47 -9.60 -16.37 2.01
N ARG A 48 -9.40 -15.93 0.77
CA ARG A 48 -8.65 -16.66 -0.26
C ARG A 48 -8.00 -15.69 -1.23
N ILE A 49 -6.89 -16.10 -1.82
CA ILE A 49 -6.28 -15.42 -2.96
C ILE A 49 -6.81 -16.06 -4.23
N TYR A 50 -7.41 -15.26 -5.10
CA TYR A 50 -7.99 -15.77 -6.34
C TYR A 50 -6.91 -15.90 -7.42
N ASP A 51 -7.05 -16.90 -8.29
CA ASP A 51 -6.10 -17.13 -9.39
C ASP A 51 -5.97 -15.92 -10.31
N GLU A 52 -7.08 -15.22 -10.58
CA GLU A 52 -7.11 -13.97 -11.36
C GLU A 52 -6.25 -12.85 -10.76
N ASP A 53 -6.04 -12.86 -9.44
CA ASP A 53 -5.23 -11.84 -8.75
C ASP A 53 -3.76 -12.23 -8.63
N LYS A 54 -3.39 -13.48 -8.90
CA LYS A 54 -2.02 -14.00 -8.65
C LYS A 54 -0.95 -13.12 -9.30
N LYS A 55 -1.22 -12.55 -10.49
CA LYS A 55 -0.30 -11.64 -11.17
C LYS A 55 -0.03 -10.36 -10.37
N ILE A 56 -1.04 -9.79 -9.72
CA ILE A 56 -0.90 -8.59 -8.89
C ILE A 56 -0.22 -8.93 -7.58
N VAL A 57 -0.62 -10.04 -6.97
CA VAL A 57 0.02 -10.55 -5.75
C VAL A 57 1.51 -10.80 -5.99
N TYR A 58 1.87 -11.41 -7.13
CA TYR A 58 3.26 -11.62 -7.54
C TYR A 58 4.06 -10.32 -7.60
N LYS A 59 3.55 -9.30 -8.31
CA LYS A 59 4.20 -7.98 -8.38
C LYS A 59 4.39 -7.35 -7.01
N LEU A 60 3.39 -7.44 -6.14
CA LEU A 60 3.45 -6.92 -4.78
C LEU A 60 4.46 -7.70 -3.92
N CYS A 61 4.55 -9.02 -4.10
CA CYS A 61 5.55 -9.86 -3.47
C CYS A 61 6.97 -9.46 -3.88
N LEU A 62 7.24 -9.35 -5.18
CA LEU A 62 8.54 -8.90 -5.70
C LEU A 62 8.93 -7.53 -5.14
N TYR A 63 7.98 -6.59 -5.13
CA TYR A 63 8.17 -5.27 -4.56
C TYR A 63 8.52 -5.33 -3.06
N ILE A 64 7.75 -6.07 -2.27
CA ILE A 64 7.89 -6.06 -0.82
C ILE A 64 9.14 -6.80 -0.34
N ILE A 65 9.66 -7.76 -1.12
CA ILE A 65 10.96 -8.41 -0.86
C ILE A 65 12.14 -7.59 -1.41
N GLN A 66 11.89 -6.54 -2.20
CA GLN A 66 12.90 -5.75 -2.95
C GLN A 66 13.72 -6.58 -3.94
N ASP A 67 13.05 -7.43 -4.72
CA ASP A 67 13.68 -8.05 -5.88
C ASP A 67 13.88 -6.99 -6.98
N ARG A 68 15.06 -6.37 -7.00
CA ARG A 68 15.35 -5.24 -7.91
C ARG A 68 15.30 -5.67 -9.37
N SER A 69 15.85 -6.82 -9.71
CA SER A 69 15.90 -7.32 -11.09
C SER A 69 14.49 -7.60 -11.60
N ALA A 70 13.71 -8.37 -10.85
CA ALA A 70 12.35 -8.70 -11.27
C ALA A 70 11.43 -7.47 -11.27
N CYS A 71 11.59 -6.54 -10.32
CA CYS A 71 10.81 -5.30 -10.32
C CYS A 71 11.10 -4.43 -11.56
N GLU A 72 12.35 -4.36 -12.01
CA GLU A 72 12.74 -3.62 -13.21
C GLU A 72 12.04 -4.16 -14.46
N GLU A 73 11.95 -5.48 -14.62
CA GLU A 73 11.21 -6.13 -15.71
C GLU A 73 9.71 -5.76 -15.73
N PHE A 74 9.12 -5.45 -14.58
CA PHE A 74 7.73 -4.99 -14.46
C PHE A 74 7.59 -3.46 -14.47
N GLY A 75 8.67 -2.71 -14.64
CA GLY A 75 8.68 -1.24 -14.55
C GLY A 75 8.34 -0.71 -13.15
N ILE A 76 8.64 -1.48 -12.11
CA ILE A 76 8.39 -1.15 -10.71
C ILE A 76 9.69 -0.58 -10.11
N ASP A 77 9.64 0.67 -9.68
CA ASP A 77 10.73 1.30 -8.94
C ASP A 77 10.63 0.92 -7.46
N ILE A 78 11.57 0.11 -6.96
CA ILE A 78 11.54 -0.36 -5.57
C ILE A 78 11.64 0.78 -4.56
N ASP A 79 12.14 1.96 -4.95
CA ASP A 79 12.32 3.12 -4.09
C ASP A 79 11.05 3.98 -3.98
N LYS A 80 10.12 3.86 -4.95
CA LYS A 80 8.78 4.47 -4.85
C LYS A 80 7.84 3.62 -4.01
N GLY A 81 6.76 4.22 -3.54
CA GLY A 81 5.66 3.49 -2.92
C GLY A 81 4.72 2.86 -3.95
N ILE A 82 3.59 2.35 -3.48
CA ILE A 82 2.58 1.68 -4.33
C ILE A 82 1.28 2.49 -4.27
N LEU A 83 0.73 2.83 -5.43
CA LEU A 83 -0.67 3.21 -5.59
C LEU A 83 -1.41 2.01 -6.19
N LEU A 84 -2.17 1.31 -5.35
CA LEU A 84 -2.96 0.15 -5.77
C LEU A 84 -4.36 0.62 -6.19
N SER A 85 -4.67 0.54 -7.47
CA SER A 85 -5.96 0.97 -8.05
C SER A 85 -6.84 -0.20 -8.47
N GLY A 86 -8.15 -0.01 -8.54
CA GLY A 86 -9.09 -1.02 -8.99
C GLY A 86 -10.51 -0.82 -8.47
N PRO A 87 -11.49 -1.61 -8.96
CA PRO A 87 -12.90 -1.50 -8.58
C PRO A 87 -13.15 -1.69 -7.07
N VAL A 88 -14.30 -1.20 -6.61
CA VAL A 88 -14.73 -1.37 -5.22
C VAL A 88 -14.82 -2.86 -4.87
N GLY A 89 -14.33 -3.23 -3.69
CA GLY A 89 -14.44 -4.60 -3.18
C GLY A 89 -13.46 -5.62 -3.77
N CYS A 90 -12.58 -5.24 -4.70
CA CYS A 90 -11.61 -6.17 -5.31
C CYS A 90 -10.44 -6.57 -4.38
N GLY A 91 -10.36 -6.04 -3.14
CA GLY A 91 -9.39 -6.49 -2.13
C GLY A 91 -8.11 -5.66 -2.00
N LYS A 92 -8.03 -4.45 -2.57
CA LYS A 92 -6.85 -3.55 -2.49
C LYS A 92 -6.29 -3.37 -1.08
N THR A 93 -7.14 -2.92 -0.16
CA THR A 93 -6.78 -2.64 1.23
C THR A 93 -6.30 -3.92 1.94
N SER A 94 -7.02 -5.03 1.73
CA SER A 94 -6.67 -6.32 2.30
C SER A 94 -5.29 -6.80 1.82
N LEU A 95 -4.99 -6.66 0.52
CA LEU A 95 -3.67 -7.02 -0.02
C LEU A 95 -2.55 -6.18 0.59
N LEU A 96 -2.67 -4.84 0.65
CA LEU A 96 -1.61 -4.02 1.26
C LEU A 96 -1.47 -4.31 2.77
N ARG A 97 -2.56 -4.53 3.48
CA ARG A 97 -2.48 -4.98 4.89
C ARG A 97 -1.77 -6.32 5.03
N LEU A 98 -1.92 -7.22 4.06
CA LEU A 98 -1.39 -8.57 4.10
C LEU A 98 0.09 -8.65 3.71
N ILE A 99 0.51 -8.07 2.58
CA ILE A 99 1.85 -8.29 2.02
C ILE A 99 2.99 -7.83 2.94
N ARG A 100 2.75 -6.81 3.78
CA ARG A 100 3.75 -6.32 4.76
C ARG A 100 4.19 -7.40 5.75
N HIS A 101 3.40 -8.46 5.91
CA HIS A 101 3.72 -9.56 6.79
C HIS A 101 4.76 -10.53 6.20
N LEU A 102 5.12 -10.43 4.92
CA LEU A 102 6.19 -11.24 4.31
C LEU A 102 7.58 -10.82 4.76
N VAL A 103 7.74 -9.58 5.20
CA VAL A 103 9.03 -8.99 5.57
C VAL A 103 8.96 -8.38 6.97
N PRO A 104 8.71 -9.18 8.03
CA PRO A 104 8.53 -8.68 9.40
C PRO A 104 9.76 -7.96 9.95
N HIS A 105 10.93 -8.16 9.34
CA HIS A 105 12.17 -7.48 9.66
C HIS A 105 12.26 -6.04 9.10
N ARG A 106 11.36 -5.63 8.21
CA ARG A 106 11.30 -4.27 7.65
C ARG A 106 10.34 -3.39 8.45
N LYS A 107 10.62 -2.08 8.44
CA LYS A 107 9.71 -1.09 9.03
C LYS A 107 8.36 -1.17 8.33
N PRO A 108 7.26 -1.46 9.05
CA PRO A 108 5.96 -1.51 8.42
C PRO A 108 5.38 -0.10 8.21
N TYR A 109 4.43 0.00 7.28
CA TYR A 109 3.58 1.19 7.13
C TYR A 109 2.28 1.07 7.92
N GLU A 110 1.77 2.19 8.42
CA GLU A 110 0.43 2.28 9.01
C GLU A 110 -0.62 2.48 7.90
N VAL A 111 -1.69 1.66 7.89
CA VAL A 111 -2.80 1.80 6.93
C VAL A 111 -3.87 2.69 7.55
N ILE A 112 -4.15 3.83 6.91
CA ILE A 112 -5.00 4.89 7.48
C ILE A 112 -6.08 5.29 6.46
N PRO A 113 -7.38 5.11 6.77
CA PRO A 113 -8.45 5.61 5.93
C PRO A 113 -8.37 7.12 5.75
N THR A 114 -8.36 7.60 4.51
CA THR A 114 -8.25 9.03 4.18
C THR A 114 -9.39 9.86 4.78
N ARG A 115 -10.59 9.29 4.82
CA ARG A 115 -11.77 9.86 5.50
C ARG A 115 -11.50 10.17 6.98
N ASN A 116 -10.78 9.31 7.69
CA ASN A 116 -10.44 9.55 9.10
C ASN A 116 -9.46 10.73 9.25
N ILE A 117 -8.54 10.89 8.29
CA ILE A 117 -7.63 12.04 8.25
C ILE A 117 -8.43 13.34 8.08
N VAL A 118 -9.41 13.35 7.18
CA VAL A 118 -10.27 14.54 7.00
C VAL A 118 -11.10 14.83 8.25
N PHE A 119 -11.65 13.81 8.92
CA PHE A 119 -12.37 14.01 10.18
C PHE A 119 -11.47 14.58 11.29
N SER A 120 -10.22 14.11 11.37
CA SER A 120 -9.20 14.72 12.24
C SER A 120 -8.99 16.19 11.89
N PHE A 121 -8.78 16.51 10.62
CA PHE A 121 -8.58 17.89 10.18
C PHE A 121 -9.76 18.80 10.53
N ASN A 122 -11.00 18.33 10.37
CA ASN A 122 -12.16 19.14 10.70
C ASN A 122 -12.17 19.52 12.19
N ASN A 123 -11.69 18.62 13.06
CA ASN A 123 -11.64 18.83 14.50
C ASN A 123 -10.43 19.67 14.95
N ILE A 124 -9.21 19.28 14.57
CA ILE A 124 -7.95 19.86 15.10
C ILE A 124 -7.17 20.69 14.08
N GLY A 125 -7.72 20.87 12.88
CA GLY A 125 -7.19 21.77 11.85
C GLY A 125 -5.86 21.33 11.24
N TYR A 126 -5.05 22.31 10.87
CA TYR A 126 -3.81 22.17 10.11
C TYR A 126 -2.73 21.31 10.77
N SER A 127 -2.80 21.11 12.10
CA SER A 127 -1.92 20.16 12.81
C SER A 127 -2.02 18.74 12.24
N THR A 128 -3.19 18.36 11.71
CA THR A 128 -3.42 17.08 11.03
C THR A 128 -2.51 16.91 9.80
N ILE A 129 -2.25 17.99 9.04
CA ILE A 129 -1.41 17.91 7.83
C ILE A 129 0.01 17.52 8.22
N SER A 130 0.57 18.16 9.25
CA SER A 130 1.90 17.81 9.79
C SER A 130 1.94 16.40 10.40
N GLN A 131 0.84 15.96 11.04
CA GLN A 131 0.74 14.62 11.63
C GLN A 131 0.84 13.49 10.60
N PHE A 132 0.30 13.68 9.39
CA PHE A 132 0.34 12.68 8.32
C PHE A 132 1.39 12.97 7.23
N GLY A 133 1.97 14.18 7.25
CA GLY A 133 3.10 14.61 6.43
C GLY A 133 4.47 14.46 7.10
N ASN A 134 4.64 13.56 8.08
CA ASN A 134 5.89 13.39 8.86
C ASN A 134 6.77 12.20 8.39
N SER A 135 7.84 11.86 9.09
CA SER A 135 8.77 10.78 8.68
C SER A 135 8.26 9.35 8.88
N LYS A 136 7.02 9.14 9.31
CA LYS A 136 6.42 7.79 9.39
C LYS A 136 6.11 7.21 8.01
N TYR A 137 5.98 5.89 7.94
CA TYR A 137 5.59 5.16 6.74
C TYR A 137 4.08 4.96 6.75
N PHE A 138 3.40 5.46 5.72
CA PHE A 138 1.94 5.41 5.62
C PHE A 138 1.46 4.69 4.37
N CYS A 139 0.29 4.08 4.49
CA CYS A 139 -0.56 3.66 3.40
C CYS A 139 -1.91 4.38 3.54
N PHE A 140 -2.19 5.34 2.66
CA PHE A 140 -3.46 6.07 2.67
C PHE A 140 -4.54 5.26 1.94
N ASP A 141 -5.52 4.81 2.71
CA ASP A 141 -6.56 3.90 2.23
C ASP A 141 -7.78 4.66 1.71
N ASP A 142 -8.25 4.27 0.51
CA ASP A 142 -9.34 4.90 -0.24
C ASP A 142 -9.06 6.37 -0.60
N LEU A 143 -7.90 6.62 -1.22
CA LEU A 143 -7.50 7.94 -1.69
C LEU A 143 -8.42 8.47 -2.81
N GLY A 144 -8.95 9.67 -2.59
CA GLY A 144 -9.74 10.46 -3.54
C GLY A 144 -11.25 10.42 -3.31
N VAL A 145 -11.74 9.57 -2.39
CA VAL A 145 -13.17 9.47 -2.04
C VAL A 145 -13.48 10.07 -0.66
N GLU A 146 -12.48 10.64 0.02
CA GLU A 146 -12.68 11.38 1.25
C GLU A 146 -13.48 12.69 1.02
N PRO A 147 -14.21 13.22 2.01
CA PRO A 147 -14.88 14.51 1.87
C PRO A 147 -13.87 15.66 1.78
N THR A 148 -14.32 16.83 1.32
CA THR A 148 -13.52 18.06 1.43
C THR A 148 -13.37 18.42 2.91
N GLY A 149 -12.14 18.67 3.37
CA GLY A 149 -11.91 19.09 4.74
C GLY A 149 -12.36 20.52 4.96
N ARG A 150 -12.94 20.79 6.13
CA ARG A 150 -13.43 22.11 6.52
C ARG A 150 -13.07 22.39 7.97
N HIS A 151 -12.35 23.47 8.20
CA HIS A 151 -11.97 23.91 9.53
C HIS A 151 -12.21 25.42 9.65
N PHE A 152 -12.98 25.83 10.67
CA PHE A 152 -13.47 27.22 10.83
C PHE A 152 -14.05 27.84 9.55
N GLY A 153 -14.88 27.05 8.83
CA GLY A 153 -15.56 27.49 7.61
C GLY A 153 -14.69 27.57 6.35
N LYS A 154 -13.38 27.29 6.45
CA LYS A 154 -12.47 27.26 5.29
C LYS A 154 -12.31 25.84 4.77
N ASP A 155 -12.52 25.68 3.46
CA ASP A 155 -12.29 24.43 2.76
C ASP A 155 -10.79 24.20 2.53
N CYS A 156 -10.37 22.93 2.59
CA CYS A 156 -8.99 22.50 2.40
C CYS A 156 -8.94 21.14 1.70
N ASN A 157 -8.06 21.04 0.70
CA ASN A 157 -7.68 19.73 0.14
C ASN A 157 -6.63 19.07 1.05
N VAL A 158 -7.10 18.54 2.17
CA VAL A 158 -6.25 18.00 3.25
C VAL A 158 -5.26 16.96 2.73
N LEU A 159 -5.75 15.99 1.94
CA LEU A 159 -4.92 14.93 1.39
C LEU A 159 -3.99 15.46 0.29
N GLY A 160 -4.41 16.47 -0.48
CA GLY A 160 -3.53 17.18 -1.41
C GLY A 160 -2.32 17.79 -0.71
N GLU A 161 -2.52 18.51 0.39
CA GLU A 161 -1.44 19.12 1.17
C GLU A 161 -0.53 18.06 1.81
N ILE A 162 -1.11 17.00 2.38
CA ILE A 162 -0.34 15.87 2.93
C ILE A 162 0.53 15.22 1.85
N LEU A 163 -0.01 14.98 0.64
CA LEU A 163 0.73 14.38 -0.47
C LEU A 163 1.90 15.27 -0.94
N LEU A 164 1.75 16.60 -0.88
CA LEU A 164 2.83 17.52 -1.16
C LEU A 164 3.93 17.42 -0.09
N SER A 165 3.59 17.47 1.20
CA SER A 165 4.57 17.29 2.28
C SER A 165 5.27 15.92 2.22
N ARG A 166 4.52 14.87 1.87
CA ARG A 166 5.02 13.51 1.67
C ARG A 166 6.00 13.43 0.50
N HIS A 167 5.75 14.18 -0.57
CA HIS A 167 6.65 14.28 -1.72
C HIS A 167 7.96 14.97 -1.35
N ASP A 168 7.92 16.05 -0.59
CA ASP A 168 9.14 16.73 -0.12
C ASP A 168 9.99 15.77 0.73
N LEU A 169 9.36 15.04 1.66
CA LEU A 169 10.03 14.00 2.47
C LEU A 169 10.57 12.82 1.65
N PHE A 170 9.89 12.46 0.57
CA PHE A 170 10.38 11.43 -0.34
C PHE A 170 11.65 11.91 -1.05
N LEU A 171 11.70 13.16 -1.50
CA LEU A 171 12.88 13.71 -2.15
C LEU A 171 14.07 13.83 -1.18
N SER A 172 13.84 14.35 0.03
CA SER A 172 14.90 14.60 1.01
C SER A 172 15.38 13.35 1.75
N ASN A 173 14.47 12.43 2.09
CA ASN A 173 14.76 11.34 3.02
C ASN A 173 14.28 9.96 2.52
N LYS A 174 13.79 9.87 1.28
CA LYS A 174 13.29 8.61 0.67
C LYS A 174 12.17 7.96 1.50
N ILE A 175 11.36 8.75 2.21
CA ILE A 175 10.24 8.21 2.98
C ILE A 175 9.11 7.80 2.03
N LYS A 176 8.91 6.49 1.90
CA LYS A 176 7.90 5.90 1.01
C LYS A 176 6.49 6.10 1.53
N THR A 177 5.56 6.28 0.60
CA THR A 177 4.13 6.42 0.86
C THR A 177 3.40 5.42 -0.01
N HIS A 178 2.47 4.65 0.55
CA HIS A 178 1.57 3.79 -0.21
C HIS A 178 0.16 4.37 -0.21
N ALA A 179 -0.68 3.93 -1.14
CA ALA A 179 -2.09 4.27 -1.16
C ALA A 179 -2.92 3.23 -1.90
N THR A 180 -4.21 3.18 -1.59
CA THR A 180 -5.23 2.49 -2.40
C THR A 180 -6.17 3.53 -2.99
N THR A 181 -6.78 3.23 -4.14
CA THR A 181 -7.81 4.11 -4.71
C THR A 181 -8.78 3.33 -5.59
N ASN A 182 -10.03 3.80 -5.69
CA ASN A 182 -10.99 3.34 -6.68
C ASN A 182 -10.99 4.22 -7.94
N LEU A 183 -10.23 5.32 -7.92
CA LEU A 183 -10.23 6.32 -8.97
C LEU A 183 -9.21 6.01 -10.06
N ASN A 184 -9.52 6.43 -11.27
CA ASN A 184 -8.62 6.46 -12.40
C ASN A 184 -7.72 7.72 -12.39
N ALA A 185 -6.80 7.81 -13.34
CA ALA A 185 -5.83 8.89 -13.40
C ALA A 185 -6.44 10.29 -13.57
N ASN A 186 -7.55 10.40 -14.31
CA ASN A 186 -8.23 11.66 -14.59
C ASN A 186 -9.05 12.11 -13.37
N GLU A 187 -9.77 11.18 -12.75
CA GLU A 187 -10.53 11.46 -11.52
C GLU A 187 -9.62 11.91 -10.38
N LEU A 188 -8.42 11.31 -10.25
CA LEU A 188 -7.42 11.78 -9.28
C LEU A 188 -6.90 13.19 -9.62
N GLU A 189 -6.74 13.52 -10.91
CA GLU A 189 -6.32 14.86 -11.32
C GLU A 189 -7.41 15.90 -11.06
N GLU A 190 -8.67 15.58 -11.34
CA GLU A 190 -9.81 16.45 -11.04
C GLU A 190 -9.92 16.68 -9.53
N ARG A 191 -9.75 15.62 -8.74
CA ARG A 191 -9.85 15.67 -7.28
C ARG A 191 -8.73 16.49 -6.62
N TYR A 192 -7.49 16.34 -7.08
CA TYR A 192 -6.32 16.89 -6.40
C TYR A 192 -5.60 18.01 -7.15
N GLY A 193 -5.96 18.23 -8.42
CA GLY A 193 -5.29 19.16 -9.31
C GLY A 193 -3.98 18.63 -9.90
N LYS A 194 -3.58 19.24 -11.02
CA LYS A 194 -2.38 18.89 -11.81
C LYS A 194 -1.10 18.85 -11.00
N ARG A 195 -0.93 19.78 -10.05
CA ARG A 195 0.27 19.87 -9.21
C ARG A 195 0.44 18.60 -8.37
N VAL A 196 -0.58 18.21 -7.62
CA VAL A 196 -0.56 17.01 -6.77
C VAL A 196 -0.45 15.76 -7.63
N ARG A 197 -1.22 15.68 -8.73
CA ARG A 197 -1.14 14.55 -9.67
C ARG A 197 0.28 14.32 -10.20
N SER A 198 1.00 15.39 -10.49
CA SER A 198 2.40 15.33 -10.91
C SER A 198 3.31 14.75 -9.82
N ARG A 199 3.11 15.14 -8.55
CA ARG A 199 3.87 14.57 -7.42
C ARG A 199 3.54 13.11 -7.16
N MET A 200 2.27 12.71 -7.32
CA MET A 200 1.86 11.31 -7.20
C MET A 200 2.63 10.40 -8.19
N ARG A 201 2.92 10.85 -9.41
CA ARG A 201 3.73 10.07 -10.38
C ARG A 201 5.16 9.81 -9.90
N GLN A 202 5.69 10.68 -9.05
CA GLN A 202 7.02 10.51 -8.45
C GLN A 202 6.95 9.64 -7.19
N LEU A 203 5.87 9.77 -6.42
CA LEU A 203 5.67 9.02 -5.17
C LEU A 203 5.38 7.53 -5.38
N PHE A 204 4.67 7.16 -6.44
CA PHE A 204 4.04 5.85 -6.56
C PHE A 204 4.40 5.10 -7.85
N ASN A 205 4.55 3.79 -7.72
CA ASN A 205 4.29 2.83 -8.77
C ASN A 205 2.78 2.58 -8.85
N LEU A 206 2.21 2.61 -10.05
CA LEU A 206 0.81 2.24 -10.26
C LEU A 206 0.71 0.74 -10.50
N ILE A 207 0.00 0.04 -9.61
CA ILE A 207 -0.41 -1.35 -9.81
C ILE A 207 -1.94 -1.36 -9.80
N ALA A 208 -2.55 -1.96 -10.82
CA ALA A 208 -4.00 -1.93 -10.98
C ALA A 208 -4.59 -3.34 -11.07
N PHE A 209 -5.72 -3.54 -10.40
CA PHE A 209 -6.63 -4.65 -10.68
C PHE A 209 -7.29 -4.50 -12.04
N ASP A 210 -7.72 -5.62 -12.60
CA ASP A 210 -8.55 -5.59 -13.81
C ASP A 210 -9.83 -4.79 -13.53
N LYS A 211 -10.25 -3.97 -14.48
CA LYS A 211 -11.47 -3.15 -14.35
C LYS A 211 -12.74 -3.99 -14.15
N ASN A 212 -12.71 -5.26 -14.55
CA ASN A 212 -13.81 -6.21 -14.41
C ASN A 212 -13.67 -7.08 -13.15
N SER A 213 -12.67 -6.82 -12.29
CA SER A 213 -12.50 -7.54 -11.03
C SER A 213 -13.76 -7.41 -10.19
N LYS A 214 -14.30 -8.54 -9.74
CA LYS A 214 -15.55 -8.57 -8.98
C LYS A 214 -15.33 -8.14 -7.53
N ASP A 215 -16.42 -7.73 -6.89
CA ASP A 215 -16.45 -7.54 -5.45
C ASP A 215 -16.34 -8.91 -4.75
N LYS A 216 -15.29 -9.08 -3.94
CA LYS A 216 -14.98 -10.35 -3.26
C LYS A 216 -15.70 -10.52 -1.94
N ARG A 217 -16.56 -9.56 -1.57
CA ARG A 217 -17.40 -9.60 -0.38
C ARG A 217 -18.75 -10.27 -0.62
N ILE A 218 -19.09 -10.51 -1.89
CA ILE A 218 -20.37 -11.05 -2.36
C ILE A 218 -20.21 -12.52 -2.71
#